data_AF-A0A3R7WQL1-F1
#
_entry.id   AF-A0A3R7WQL1-F1
#
_cell.length_a   1.000
_cell.length_b   1.000
_cell.length_c   1.000
_cell.angle_alpha   90.00
_cell.angle_beta   90.00
_cell.angle_gamma   90.00
#
_symmetry.space_group_name_H-M   'P 1'
#
loop_
_entity.id
_entity.type
_entity.pdbx_description
1 polymer ?
#
loop_
_entity_poly.entity_id
_entity_poly.type
_entity_poly.pdbx_seq_one_letter_code
_entity_poly.pdbx_strand_id
1 'polypeptide(L)'
;MSRPNAIDAAQEALLSTGLINLIVIDAAGVILAAKGNLVADWESSERVFDRLMVLVGMEDLIASTAQEDSSVAPLELPAVFLGGNHEDGDAGLSLRLSPLGPGQALVVLRPLDAAGTGEQRT
;
A
#
# COMPACT_ATOMS: atom_id res chain seq x y z
N MET A 1 32.49 9.29 7.92
CA MET A 1 31.16 8.73 8.23
C MET A 1 30.12 9.79 7.87
N SER A 2 29.39 9.61 6.78
CA SER A 2 28.31 10.54 6.39
C SER A 2 27.14 10.35 7.34
N ARG A 3 26.60 11.44 7.89
CA ARG A 3 25.39 11.38 8.72
C ARG A 3 24.24 10.88 7.84
N PRO A 4 23.36 9.98 8.34
CA PRO A 4 22.15 9.63 7.62
C PRO A 4 21.34 10.90 7.36
N ASN A 5 20.83 11.03 6.14
CA ASN A 5 19.94 12.13 5.76
C ASN A 5 18.70 12.05 6.66
N ALA A 6 18.26 13.18 7.22
CA ALA A 6 17.11 13.24 8.12
C ALA A 6 15.83 12.70 7.45
N ILE A 7 15.72 12.85 6.12
CA ILE A 7 14.61 12.32 5.33
C ILE A 7 14.62 10.79 5.35
N ASP A 8 15.77 10.17 5.10
CA ASP A 8 15.89 8.71 5.05
C ASP A 8 15.57 8.09 6.43
N ALA A 9 16.06 8.73 7.50
CA ALA A 9 15.76 8.31 8.87
C ALA A 9 14.26 8.43 9.22
N ALA A 10 13.60 9.50 8.76
CA ALA A 10 12.15 9.66 8.94
C ALA A 10 11.35 8.61 8.14
N GLN A 11 11.77 8.32 6.91
CA GLN A 11 11.15 7.27 6.09
C GLN A 11 11.29 5.89 6.74
N GLU A 12 12.48 5.56 7.22
CA GLU A 12 12.73 4.30 7.93
C GLU A 12 11.92 4.19 9.22
N ALA A 13 11.78 5.30 9.96
CA ALA A 13 10.90 5.34 11.14
C ALA A 13 9.45 5.04 10.76
N LEU A 14 8.88 5.69 9.73
CA LEU A 14 7.50 5.47 9.29
C LEU A 14 7.24 4.02 8.83
N LEU A 15 8.23 3.42 8.16
CA LEU A 15 8.17 2.02 7.70
C LEU A 15 8.26 1.03 8.87
N SER A 16 9.17 1.28 9.82
CA SER A 16 9.39 0.40 10.98
C SER A 16 8.26 0.48 12.00
N THR A 17 7.62 1.64 12.15
CA THR A 17 6.40 1.78 12.97
C THR A 17 5.16 1.23 12.29
N GLY A 18 5.24 0.85 11.01
CA GLY A 18 4.10 0.36 10.23
C GLY A 18 3.09 1.44 9.81
N LEU A 19 3.41 2.73 9.99
CA LEU A 19 2.54 3.85 9.61
C LEU A 19 2.41 3.99 8.09
N ILE A 20 3.43 3.54 7.35
CA ILE A 20 3.38 3.37 5.91
C ILE A 20 3.97 2.01 5.54
N ASN A 21 3.42 1.41 4.48
CA ASN A 21 3.96 0.21 3.85
C ASN A 21 3.92 0.43 2.33
N LEU A 22 4.97 0.00 1.64
CA LEU A 22 5.19 0.27 0.23
C LEU A 22 5.32 -1.06 -0.50
N ILE A 23 4.56 -1.25 -1.57
CA ILE A 23 4.65 -2.41 -2.44
C ILE A 23 4.80 -1.91 -3.87
N VAL A 24 5.85 -2.35 -4.56
CA VAL A 24 6.02 -2.13 -5.99
C VAL A 24 5.48 -3.36 -6.71
N ILE A 25 4.58 -3.13 -7.67
CA ILE A 25 3.99 -4.18 -8.49
C ILE A 25 4.22 -3.92 -9.98
N ASP A 26 4.22 -4.97 -10.78
CA ASP A 26 4.15 -4.85 -12.23
C ASP A 26 2.71 -4.69 -12.74
N ALA A 27 2.57 -4.52 -14.06
CA ALA A 27 1.25 -4.39 -14.72
C ALA A 27 0.35 -5.64 -14.58
N ALA A 28 0.90 -6.80 -14.20
CA ALA A 28 0.14 -8.02 -13.92
C ALA A 28 -0.22 -8.15 -12.42
N GLY A 29 0.14 -7.17 -11.60
CA GLY A 29 -0.07 -7.19 -10.15
C GLY A 29 0.90 -8.13 -9.40
N VAL A 30 2.02 -8.50 -10.01
CA VAL A 30 3.07 -9.28 -9.35
C VAL A 30 3.91 -8.37 -8.47
N ILE A 31 4.15 -8.78 -7.23
CA ILE A 31 4.99 -8.05 -6.29
C ILE A 31 6.45 -8.13 -6.73
N LEU A 32 7.04 -6.97 -6.97
CA LEU A 32 8.46 -6.82 -7.30
C LEU A 32 9.30 -6.48 -6.08
N ALA A 33 8.74 -5.70 -5.15
CA ALA A 33 9.36 -5.37 -3.88
C ALA A 33 8.29 -4.97 -2.86
N ALA A 34 8.53 -5.27 -1.58
CA ALA A 34 7.71 -4.81 -0.47
C ALA A 34 8.60 -4.28 0.66
N LYS A 35 8.16 -3.21 1.34
CA LYS A 35 8.86 -2.64 2.49
C LYS A 35 7.87 -2.02 3.47
N GLY A 36 8.01 -2.39 4.75
CA GLY A 36 7.15 -1.92 5.84
C GLY A 36 6.80 -3.07 6.76
N ASN A 37 6.44 -2.77 8.00
CA ASN A 37 6.22 -3.78 9.04
C ASN A 37 5.05 -4.75 8.71
N LEU A 38 3.99 -4.27 8.04
CA LEU A 38 2.80 -5.08 7.73
C LEU A 38 2.95 -5.96 6.48
N VAL A 39 3.97 -5.69 5.68
CA VAL A 39 4.25 -6.39 4.40
C VAL A 39 5.62 -7.05 4.43
N ALA A 40 6.20 -7.21 5.62
CA ALA A 40 7.56 -7.69 5.80
C ALA A 40 7.74 -9.16 5.35
N ASP A 41 6.67 -9.94 5.38
CA ASP A 41 6.59 -11.34 4.96
C ASP A 41 6.11 -11.53 3.51
N TRP A 42 5.85 -10.44 2.78
CA TRP A 42 5.38 -10.52 1.39
C TRP A 42 6.54 -10.80 0.45
N GLU A 43 6.46 -11.89 -0.29
CA GLU A 43 7.53 -12.32 -1.16
C GLU A 43 7.41 -11.69 -2.55
N SER A 44 8.54 -11.36 -3.16
CA SER A 44 8.58 -11.06 -4.59
C SER A 44 8.09 -12.28 -5.37
N SER A 45 7.37 -12.06 -6.47
CA SER A 45 6.68 -13.06 -7.31
C SER A 45 5.29 -13.51 -6.85
N GLU A 46 4.87 -13.19 -5.62
CA GLU A 46 3.47 -13.34 -5.22
C GLU A 46 2.58 -12.33 -5.95
N ARG A 47 1.28 -12.65 -6.09
CA ARG A 47 0.32 -11.69 -6.62
C ARG A 47 -0.24 -10.83 -5.50
N VAL A 48 -0.31 -9.52 -5.74
CA VAL A 48 -0.86 -8.56 -4.77
C VAL A 48 -2.31 -8.86 -4.43
N PHE A 49 -3.08 -9.44 -5.36
CA PHE A 49 -4.48 -9.81 -5.18
C PHE A 49 -4.69 -10.93 -4.15
N ASP A 50 -3.71 -11.82 -3.99
CA ASP A 50 -3.78 -12.92 -3.02
C ASP A 50 -3.61 -12.40 -1.58
N ARG A 51 -2.96 -11.23 -1.43
CA ARG A 51 -2.76 -10.54 -0.15
C ARG A 51 -3.81 -9.45 0.10
N LEU A 52 -4.30 -8.82 -0.97
CA LEU A 52 -5.28 -7.72 -0.95
C LEU A 52 -6.50 -8.07 -1.80
N MET A 53 -7.43 -8.83 -1.21
CA MET A 53 -8.65 -9.28 -1.89
C MET A 53 -9.49 -8.16 -2.51
N VAL A 54 -9.43 -6.95 -1.97
CA VAL A 54 -10.11 -5.77 -2.52
C VAL A 54 -9.65 -5.40 -3.94
N LEU A 55 -8.44 -5.79 -4.34
CA LEU A 55 -7.89 -5.52 -5.66
C LEU A 55 -8.36 -6.55 -6.69
N VAL A 56 -9.02 -7.64 -6.27
CA VAL A 56 -9.59 -8.63 -7.19
C VAL A 56 -10.67 -7.94 -8.03
N GLY A 57 -10.58 -8.08 -9.36
CA GLY A 57 -11.44 -7.34 -10.30
C GLY A 57 -10.94 -5.94 -10.66
N MET A 58 -9.80 -5.50 -10.10
CA MET A 58 -9.13 -4.24 -10.43
C MET A 58 -7.87 -4.43 -11.29
N GLU A 59 -7.71 -5.59 -11.93
CA GLU A 59 -6.52 -5.95 -12.71
C GLU A 59 -6.27 -4.95 -13.85
N ASP A 60 -7.32 -4.58 -14.57
CA ASP A 60 -7.23 -3.60 -15.65
C ASP A 60 -6.85 -2.20 -15.13
N LEU A 61 -7.27 -1.85 -13.92
CA LEU A 61 -6.89 -0.57 -13.30
C LEU A 61 -5.40 -0.55 -12.95
N ILE A 62 -4.89 -1.65 -12.39
CA ILE A 62 -3.45 -1.79 -12.08
C ILE A 62 -2.63 -1.77 -13.37
N ALA A 63 -3.05 -2.53 -14.37
CA ALA A 63 -2.38 -2.56 -15.67
C ALA A 63 -2.35 -1.17 -16.29
N SER A 64 -3.49 -0.45 -16.29
CA SER A 64 -3.58 0.92 -16.78
C SER A 64 -2.64 1.86 -16.01
N THR A 65 -2.69 1.84 -14.67
CA THR A 65 -1.87 2.72 -13.83
C THR A 65 -0.37 2.45 -14.03
N ALA A 66 0.02 1.19 -14.19
CA ALA A 66 1.41 0.81 -14.46
C ALA A 66 1.92 1.29 -15.84
N GLN A 67 1.03 1.66 -16.77
CA GLN A 67 1.39 2.28 -18.05
C GLN A 67 1.42 3.81 -17.99
N GLU A 68 0.91 4.43 -16.93
CA GLU A 68 0.90 5.87 -16.79
C GLU A 68 2.27 6.44 -16.41
N ASP A 69 2.45 7.72 -16.71
CA ASP A 69 3.64 8.45 -16.28
C ASP A 69 3.58 8.74 -14.77
N SER A 70 4.73 8.73 -14.11
CA SER A 70 4.86 9.04 -12.67
C SER A 70 4.33 10.42 -12.24
N SER A 71 4.06 11.32 -13.19
CA SER A 71 3.43 12.62 -12.98
C SER A 71 1.91 12.57 -12.85
N VAL A 72 1.26 11.46 -13.20
CA VAL A 72 -0.18 11.29 -13.03
C VAL A 72 -0.53 11.15 -11.55
N ALA A 73 -1.65 11.77 -11.18
CA ALA A 73 -2.10 11.79 -9.79
C ALA A 73 -2.40 10.36 -9.29
N PRO A 74 -1.99 10.03 -8.05
CA PRO A 74 -2.36 8.77 -7.43
C PRO A 74 -3.87 8.57 -7.32
N LEU A 75 -4.29 7.31 -7.44
CA LEU A 75 -5.65 6.86 -7.19
C LEU A 75 -5.77 6.40 -5.74
N GLU A 76 -6.66 7.04 -4.98
CA GLU A 76 -7.06 6.57 -3.65
C GLU A 76 -8.15 5.51 -3.83
N LEU A 77 -7.90 4.30 -3.32
CA LEU A 77 -8.85 3.20 -3.37
C LEU A 77 -9.65 3.10 -2.05
N PRO A 78 -10.79 2.40 -2.05
CA PRO A 78 -11.56 2.16 -0.82
C PRO A 78 -10.69 1.55 0.29
N ALA A 79 -11.05 1.82 1.55
CA ALA A 79 -10.38 1.21 2.69
C ALA A 79 -10.47 -0.31 2.67
N VAL A 80 -9.42 -0.99 3.13
CA VAL A 80 -9.22 -2.44 2.98
C VAL A 80 -8.82 -3.06 4.31
N PHE A 81 -9.16 -4.31 4.58
CA PHE A 81 -8.66 -5.06 5.72
C PHE A 81 -7.72 -6.15 5.22
N LEU A 82 -6.60 -6.38 5.91
CA LEU A 82 -5.71 -7.50 5.58
C LEU A 82 -6.32 -8.78 6.13
N GLY A 83 -6.59 -9.77 5.27
CA GLY A 83 -6.85 -11.15 5.72
C GLY A 83 -8.16 -11.44 6.47
N GLY A 84 -9.08 -10.49 6.68
CA GLY A 84 -10.31 -10.75 7.43
C GLY A 84 -11.39 -9.67 7.30
N ASN A 85 -12.60 -9.98 7.78
CA ASN A 85 -13.68 -9.00 7.94
C ASN A 85 -13.35 -8.05 9.11
N HIS A 86 -13.96 -6.87 9.14
CA HIS A 86 -13.85 -5.88 10.22
C HIS A 86 -14.12 -6.44 11.65
N GLU A 87 -14.74 -7.62 11.76
CA GLU A 87 -15.16 -8.24 13.02
C GLU A 87 -14.01 -8.71 13.92
N ASP A 88 -12.79 -8.88 13.40
CA ASP A 88 -11.63 -9.32 14.20
C ASP A 88 -10.87 -8.17 14.89
N GLY A 89 -11.33 -6.92 14.71
CA GLY A 89 -10.73 -5.74 15.33
C GLY A 89 -9.47 -5.23 14.62
N ASP A 90 -9.17 -5.74 13.43
CA ASP A 90 -8.06 -5.27 12.62
C ASP A 90 -8.28 -3.83 12.15
N ALA A 91 -7.22 -3.02 12.23
CA ALA A 91 -7.23 -1.68 11.70
C ALA A 91 -7.42 -1.74 10.17
N GLY A 92 -8.43 -1.03 9.67
CA GLY A 92 -8.56 -0.83 8.23
C GLY A 92 -7.31 -0.16 7.68
N LEU A 93 -7.02 -0.34 6.41
CA LEU A 93 -5.90 0.27 5.70
C LEU A 93 -6.46 1.15 4.59
N SER A 94 -5.93 2.37 4.46
CA SER A 94 -6.06 3.13 3.22
C SER A 94 -5.07 2.58 2.20
N LEU A 95 -5.53 2.45 0.96
CA LEU A 95 -4.72 2.00 -0.17
C LEU A 95 -4.66 3.10 -1.21
N ARG A 96 -3.44 3.47 -1.60
CA ARG A 96 -3.20 4.40 -2.69
C ARG A 96 -2.36 3.74 -3.78
N LEU A 97 -2.85 3.78 -5.01
CA LEU A 97 -2.15 3.28 -6.19
C LEU A 97 -1.56 4.47 -6.96
N SER A 98 -0.26 4.43 -7.26
CA SER A 98 0.44 5.50 -7.97
C SER A 98 1.27 4.91 -9.11
N PRO A 99 1.34 5.54 -10.30
CA PRO A 99 2.33 5.14 -11.30
C PRO A 99 3.74 5.39 -10.76
N LEU A 100 4.65 4.45 -10.99
CA LEU A 100 6.05 4.58 -10.55
C LEU A 100 7.01 4.73 -11.73
N GLY A 101 6.69 4.09 -12.85
CA GLY A 101 7.49 4.09 -14.08
C GLY A 101 6.97 3.03 -15.06
N PRO A 102 7.62 2.88 -16.23
CA PRO A 102 7.11 2.03 -17.30
C PRO A 102 6.87 0.58 -16.84
N GLY A 103 5.61 0.17 -16.81
CA GLY A 103 5.17 -1.16 -16.42
C GLY A 103 5.12 -1.40 -14.91
N GLN A 104 5.24 -0.37 -14.08
CA GLN A 104 5.25 -0.48 -12.61
C GLN A 104 4.32 0.52 -11.92
N ALA A 105 3.67 0.03 -10.87
CA ALA A 105 2.88 0.85 -9.97
C ALA A 105 3.36 0.69 -8.52
N LEU A 106 3.18 1.74 -7.73
CA LEU A 106 3.40 1.76 -6.30
C LEU A 106 2.05 1.68 -5.59
N VAL A 107 1.92 0.68 -4.72
CA VAL A 107 0.83 0.57 -3.75
C VAL A 107 1.37 1.06 -2.41
N VAL A 108 0.72 2.08 -1.84
CA VAL A 108 0.99 2.57 -0.49
C VAL A 108 -0.16 2.13 0.41
N LEU A 109 0.15 1.38 1.45
CA LEU A 109 -0.79 1.03 2.51
C LEU A 109 -0.50 1.85 3.76
N ARG A 110 -1.53 2.47 4.33
CA ARG A 110 -1.43 3.14 5.63
C ARG A 110 -2.54 2.66 6.56
N PRO A 111 -2.23 2.27 7.79
CA PRO A 111 -3.25 2.03 8.80
C PRO A 111 -4.17 3.24 8.94
N LEU A 112 -5.46 2.96 8.92
CA LEU A 112 -6.48 3.88 9.40
C LEU A 112 -6.46 3.77 10.92
N ASP A 113 -6.39 4.92 11.59
CA ASP A 113 -6.56 4.93 13.03
C ASP A 113 -7.90 4.28 13.39
N ALA A 114 -7.87 3.29 14.30
CA ALA A 114 -9.08 2.75 14.92
C ALA A 114 -9.84 3.83 15.73
N ALA A 115 -9.21 4.98 15.98
CA ALA A 115 -9.81 6.17 16.57
C ALA A 115 -10.65 6.93 15.52
N GLY A 116 -11.76 6.31 15.10
CA GLY A 116 -12.72 6.92 14.18
C GLY A 116 -14.13 6.36 14.24
N THR A 117 -14.41 5.32 15.03
CA THR A 117 -15.78 4.85 15.31
C THR A 117 -16.45 5.61 16.48
N GLY A 118 -15.96 6.80 16.81
CA GLY A 118 -16.55 7.63 17.86
C GLY A 118 -16.34 9.12 17.61
N GLU A 119 -17.12 9.70 16.69
CA GLU A 119 -17.70 11.06 16.83
C GLU A 119 -18.57 11.40 15.59
N GLN A 120 -19.71 10.72 15.45
CA GLN A 120 -20.94 11.45 15.09
C GLN A 120 -21.64 11.78 16.41
N ARG A 121 -21.22 12.90 17.02
CA ARG A 121 -22.06 13.54 18.04
C ARG A 121 -23.21 14.23 17.31
N THR A 122 -24.40 13.74 17.64
CA THR A 122 -25.75 14.28 17.40
C THR A 122 -25.85 15.78 17.50
#